data_AF-A0AAD4ZYX8-F1
#
_entry.id   AF-A0AAD4ZYX8-F1
#
_cell.length_a   1.000
_cell.length_b   1.000
_cell.length_c   1.000
_cell.angle_alpha   90.00
_cell.angle_beta   90.00
_cell.angle_gamma   90.00
#
_symmetry.space_group_name_H-M   'P 1'
#
loop_
_entity.id
_entity.type
_entity.pdbx_description
1 polymer ?
#
loop_
_entity_poly.entity_id
_entity_poly.type
_entity_poly.pdbx_seq_one_letter_code
_entity_poly.pdbx_strand_id
1 'polypeptide(L)'
;YAASQAAAEARGRAGKQSAAVSSFTGMSLQEAQQILNVSSLNPEKIQKNYEHLFKVNDKSVGGSFYLQSKVVRAKERLDEELTIQRQDNPPEQKDPQT
;
A
#
# COMPACT_ATOMS: atom_id res chain seq x y z
N TYR A 1 23.52 12.50 15.12
CA TYR A 1 23.51 12.93 13.70
C TYR A 1 23.56 11.78 12.69
N ALA A 2 24.23 10.65 12.95
CA ALA A 2 24.25 9.51 12.02
C ALA A 2 22.86 8.84 11.82
N ALA A 3 22.09 8.65 12.89
CA ALA A 3 20.75 8.05 12.82
C ALA A 3 19.75 8.87 11.97
N SER A 4 19.83 10.20 12.02
CA SER A 4 18.98 11.09 11.22
C SER A 4 19.33 11.06 9.72
N GLN A 5 20.61 10.87 9.37
CA GLN A 5 21.03 10.72 7.97
C GLN A 5 20.57 9.38 7.40
N ALA A 6 20.77 8.29 8.14
CA ALA A 6 20.31 6.96 7.75
C ALA A 6 18.79 6.91 7.52
N ALA A 7 18.00 7.54 8.41
CA ALA A 7 16.54 7.63 8.26
C ALA A 7 16.11 8.45 7.03
N ALA A 8 16.84 9.53 6.70
CA ALA A 8 16.56 10.33 5.51
C ALA A 8 16.87 9.56 4.21
N GLU A 9 17.98 8.82 4.18
CA GLU A 9 18.36 7.96 3.06
C GLU A 9 17.36 6.82 2.84
N ALA A 10 16.93 6.15 3.90
CA ALA A 10 15.91 5.10 3.84
C ALA A 10 14.59 5.63 3.27
N ARG A 11 14.12 6.79 3.75
CA ARG A 11 12.92 7.45 3.18
C ARG A 11 13.10 7.82 1.70
N GLY A 12 14.30 8.26 1.31
CA GLY A 12 14.62 8.56 -0.08
C GLY A 12 14.59 7.33 -1.00
N ARG A 13 15.00 6.16 -0.50
CA ARG A 13 14.93 4.88 -1.23
C ARG A 13 13.48 4.40 -1.37
N ALA A 14 12.72 4.40 -0.27
CA ALA A 14 11.30 4.04 -0.25
C ALA A 14 10.51 4.86 -1.26
N GLY A 15 10.72 6.18 -1.29
CA GLY A 15 10.06 7.08 -2.22
C GLY A 15 10.35 6.76 -3.69
N LYS A 16 11.60 6.40 -4.03
CA LYS A 16 11.97 6.01 -5.40
C LYS A 16 11.34 4.68 -5.80
N GLN A 17 11.31 3.70 -4.90
CA GLN A 17 10.67 2.40 -5.15
C GLN A 17 9.15 2.56 -5.34
N SER A 18 8.51 3.34 -4.47
CA SER A 18 7.08 3.65 -4.55
C SER A 18 6.70 4.32 -5.88
N ALA A 19 7.53 5.26 -6.35
CA ALA A 19 7.36 5.88 -7.66
C ALA A 19 7.51 4.87 -8.81
N ALA A 20 8.54 4.02 -8.77
CA ALA A 20 8.77 3.00 -9.79
C ALA A 20 7.61 1.99 -9.90
N VAL A 21 7.08 1.54 -8.75
CA VAL A 21 5.89 0.69 -8.70
C VAL A 21 4.67 1.37 -9.33
N SER A 22 4.47 2.66 -9.04
CA SER A 22 3.35 3.42 -9.60
C SER A 22 3.45 3.52 -11.12
N SER A 23 4.66 3.70 -11.67
CA SER A 23 4.92 3.69 -13.11
C SER A 23 4.71 2.31 -13.74
N PHE A 24 5.08 1.23 -13.04
CA PHE A 24 4.94 -0.13 -13.53
C PHE A 24 3.47 -0.61 -13.55
N THR A 25 2.74 -0.34 -12.46
CA THR A 25 1.33 -0.75 -12.31
C THR A 25 0.35 0.18 -13.01
N GLY A 26 0.78 1.39 -13.35
CA GLY A 26 -0.08 2.43 -13.92
C GLY A 26 -1.10 2.98 -12.93
N MET A 27 -0.86 2.82 -11.62
CA MET A 27 -1.72 3.32 -10.55
C MET A 27 -0.89 4.01 -9.47
N SER A 28 -1.24 5.27 -9.19
CA SER A 28 -0.59 6.01 -8.11
C SER A 28 -1.01 5.49 -6.73
N LEU A 29 -0.16 5.69 -5.72
CA LEU A 29 -0.51 5.40 -4.33
C LEU A 29 -1.79 6.13 -3.90
N GLN A 30 -1.93 7.40 -4.32
CA GLN A 30 -3.07 8.24 -4.00
C GLN A 30 -4.37 7.73 -4.63
N GLU A 31 -4.35 7.31 -5.90
CA GLU A 31 -5.52 6.70 -6.53
C GLU A 31 -5.92 5.41 -5.84
N ALA A 32 -4.95 4.55 -5.49
CA ALA A 32 -5.24 3.30 -4.78
C ALA A 32 -5.90 3.55 -3.42
N GLN A 33 -5.43 4.56 -2.68
CA GLN A 33 -6.03 5.03 -1.44
C GLN A 33 -7.46 5.54 -1.62
N GLN A 34 -7.71 6.30 -2.68
CA GLN A 34 -9.05 6.81 -2.99
C GLN A 34 -10.02 5.68 -3.39
N ILE A 35 -9.59 4.75 -4.23
CA ILE A 35 -10.39 3.59 -4.66
C ILE A 35 -10.81 2.75 -3.44
N LEU A 36 -9.89 2.49 -2.52
CA LEU A 36 -10.18 1.71 -1.31
C LEU A 36 -10.69 2.55 -0.13
N ASN A 37 -10.90 3.85 -0.31
CA ASN A 37 -11.35 4.77 0.73
C ASN A 37 -10.54 4.66 2.04
N VAL A 38 -9.21 4.73 1.92
CA VAL A 38 -8.28 4.69 3.05
C VAL A 38 -7.36 5.89 3.03
N SER A 39 -7.20 6.55 4.17
CA SER A 39 -6.29 7.70 4.35
C SER A 39 -4.92 7.31 4.91
N SER A 40 -4.79 6.10 5.44
CA SER A 40 -3.57 5.57 6.06
C SER A 40 -3.37 4.13 5.63
N LEU A 41 -2.11 3.70 5.55
CA LEU A 41 -1.71 2.33 5.20
C LEU A 41 -1.89 1.39 6.40
N ASN A 42 -3.14 1.20 6.81
CA ASN A 42 -3.52 0.23 7.83
C ASN A 42 -3.95 -1.07 7.13
N PRO A 43 -3.25 -2.20 7.31
CA PRO A 43 -3.56 -3.46 6.63
C PRO A 43 -4.98 -3.98 6.88
N GLU A 44 -5.49 -3.86 8.11
CA GLU A 44 -6.84 -4.33 8.47
C GLU A 44 -7.91 -3.50 7.75
N LYS A 45 -7.73 -2.18 7.72
CA LYS A 45 -8.67 -1.27 7.03
C LYS A 45 -8.66 -1.50 5.51
N ILE A 46 -7.47 -1.71 4.94
CA ILE A 46 -7.30 -2.04 3.51
C ILE A 46 -8.05 -3.34 3.19
N GLN A 47 -7.81 -4.40 3.95
CA GLN A 47 -8.44 -5.70 3.71
C GLN A 47 -9.96 -5.62 3.86
N LYS A 48 -10.47 -4.98 4.92
CA LYS A 48 -11.91 -4.81 5.15
C LYS A 48 -12.61 -4.04 4.02
N ASN A 49 -12.02 -2.93 3.59
CA ASN A 49 -12.61 -2.12 2.51
C ASN A 49 -12.52 -2.83 1.16
N TYR A 50 -11.40 -3.53 0.90
CA TYR A 50 -11.24 -4.38 -0.28
C TYR A 50 -12.33 -5.45 -0.35
N GLU A 51 -12.55 -6.23 0.70
CA GLU A 51 -13.57 -7.29 0.72
C GLU A 51 -14.97 -6.74 0.45
N HIS A 52 -15.32 -5.62 1.07
CA HIS A 52 -16.59 -4.96 0.85
C HIS A 52 -16.74 -4.51 -0.61
N LEU A 53 -15.79 -3.72 -1.11
CA LEU A 53 -15.83 -3.15 -2.46
C LEU A 53 -15.76 -4.22 -3.55
N PHE A 54 -14.97 -5.28 -3.33
CA PHE A 54 -14.86 -6.40 -4.26
C PHE A 54 -16.19 -7.15 -4.37
N LYS A 55 -16.85 -7.41 -3.23
CA LYS A 55 -18.14 -8.12 -3.18
C LYS A 55 -19.27 -7.32 -3.83
N VAL A 56 -19.40 -6.02 -3.53
CA VAL A 56 -20.49 -5.21 -4.09
C VAL A 56 -20.32 -4.90 -5.58
N ASN A 57 -19.11 -5.04 -6.13
CA ASN A 57 -18.84 -4.88 -7.55
C ASN A 57 -18.84 -6.20 -8.34
N ASP A 58 -19.21 -7.32 -7.71
CA ASP A 58 -19.28 -8.61 -8.39
C ASP A 58 -20.33 -8.59 -9.52
N LYS A 59 -19.97 -9.15 -10.68
CA LYS A 59 -20.86 -9.20 -11.86
C LYS A 59 -22.19 -9.91 -11.57
N SER A 60 -22.17 -10.93 -10.73
CA SER A 60 -23.36 -11.73 -10.40
C SER A 60 -24.44 -10.95 -9.67
N VAL A 61 -24.06 -9.85 -8.99
CA VAL A 61 -24.99 -8.95 -8.28
C VAL A 61 -25.22 -7.64 -9.01
N GLY A 62 -24.91 -7.58 -10.32
CA GLY A 62 -25.08 -6.38 -11.14
C GLY A 62 -23.93 -5.38 -11.07
N GLY A 63 -22.78 -5.78 -10.51
CA GLY A 63 -21.56 -4.98 -10.49
C GLY A 63 -20.80 -4.96 -11.83
N SER A 64 -19.72 -4.18 -11.88
CA SER A 64 -18.89 -4.01 -13.07
C SER A 64 -17.54 -4.71 -12.91
N PHE A 65 -17.17 -5.52 -13.90
CA PHE A 65 -15.84 -6.12 -13.98
C PHE A 65 -14.72 -5.10 -13.86
N TYR A 66 -14.93 -3.96 -14.51
CA TYR A 66 -13.92 -2.92 -14.60
C TYR A 66 -13.70 -2.30 -13.22
N LEU A 67 -14.78 -2.01 -12.49
CA LEU A 67 -14.70 -1.49 -11.13
C LEU A 67 -14.12 -2.52 -10.17
N GLN A 68 -14.55 -3.78 -10.25
CA GLN A 68 -13.97 -4.86 -9.45
C GLN A 68 -12.47 -5.03 -9.73
N SER A 69 -12.06 -4.97 -11.00
CA SER A 69 -10.64 -5.02 -11.39
C SER A 69 -9.85 -3.83 -10.84
N LYS A 70 -10.43 -2.61 -10.82
CA LYS A 70 -9.79 -1.43 -10.21
C LYS A 70 -9.61 -1.60 -8.69
N VAL A 71 -10.59 -2.20 -8.01
CA VAL A 71 -10.49 -2.53 -6.58
C VAL A 71 -9.36 -3.52 -6.30
N VAL A 72 -9.20 -4.55 -7.15
CA VAL A 72 -8.08 -5.51 -7.05
C VAL A 72 -6.74 -4.80 -7.24
N ARG A 73 -6.60 -3.99 -8.31
CA ARG A 73 -5.36 -3.26 -8.60
C ARG A 73 -4.97 -2.27 -7.51
N ALA A 74 -5.97 -1.59 -6.92
CA ALA A 74 -5.75 -0.70 -5.80
C ALA A 74 -5.21 -1.47 -4.58
N LYS A 75 -5.75 -2.66 -4.28
CA LYS A 75 -5.25 -3.49 -3.20
C LYS A 75 -3.79 -3.91 -3.42
N GLU A 76 -3.49 -4.47 -4.60
CA GLU A 76 -2.12 -4.87 -4.98
C GLU A 76 -1.13 -3.71 -4.77
N ARG A 77 -1.48 -2.50 -5.23
CA ARG A 77 -0.64 -1.31 -5.08
C ARG A 77 -0.41 -0.92 -3.62
N LEU A 78 -1.42 -1.01 -2.75
CA LEU A 78 -1.26 -0.71 -1.32
C LEU A 78 -0.47 -1.79 -0.57
N ASP A 79 -0.63 -3.06 -0.95
CA ASP A 79 0.12 -4.18 -0.37
C ASP A 79 1.62 -4.09 -0.73
N GLU A 80 1.95 -3.68 -1.95
CA GLU A 80 3.32 -3.37 -2.36
C GLU A 80 3.89 -2.18 -1.56
N GLU A 81 3.10 -1.13 -1.34
CA GLU A 81 3.53 0.02 -0.52
C GLU A 81 3.86 -0.40 0.93
N LEU A 82 3.02 -1.25 1.53
CA LEU A 82 3.26 -1.80 2.86
C LEU A 82 4.57 -2.60 2.90
N THR A 83 4.90 -3.30 1.82
CA THR A 83 6.14 -4.07 1.71
C THR A 83 7.36 -3.15 1.60
N ILE A 84 7.29 -2.11 0.76
CA ILE A 84 8.35 -1.09 0.63
C ILE A 84 8.63 -0.43 1.98
N GLN A 85 7.57 -0.03 2.71
CA GLN A 85 7.73 0.61 4.02
C GLN A 85 8.34 -0.31 5.07
N ARG A 86 8.03 -1.62 5.06
CA ARG A 86 8.63 -2.60 5.97
C ARG A 86 10.10 -2.90 5.65
N GLN A 87 10.48 -2.88 4.38
CA GLN A 87 11.87 -3.12 3.96
C GLN A 87 12.79 -1.95 4.33
N ASP A 88 12.30 -0.71 4.20
CA ASP A 88 13.09 0.49 4.52
C ASP A 88 12.94 0.97 5.98
N ASN A 89 11.94 0.48 6.73
CA ASN A 89 11.85 0.55 8.20
C ASN A 89 11.72 -0.85 8.78
N PRO A 90 12.81 -1.64 8.84
CA PRO A 90 12.81 -2.87 9.61
C PRO A 90 12.45 -2.54 11.06
N PRO A 91 11.60 -3.33 11.74
CA PRO A 91 11.33 -3.12 13.16
C PRO A 91 12.66 -3.15 13.90
N GLU A 92 12.94 -2.10 14.68
CA GLU A 92 14.07 -2.10 15.62
C GLU A 92 14.02 -3.41 16.41
N GLN A 93 15.01 -4.27 16.18
CA GLN A 93 15.31 -5.34 17.11
C GLN A 93 15.57 -4.63 18.43
N LYS A 94 14.60 -4.70 19.35
CA LYS A 94 14.83 -4.38 20.74
C LYS A 94 15.84 -5.40 21.22
N ASP A 95 17.12 -5.03 21.20
CA ASP A 95 18.15 -5.77 21.91
C ASP A 95 17.64 -5.97 23.34
N PRO A 96 17.57 -7.21 23.86
CA PRO A 96 17.31 -7.40 25.27
C PRO A 96 18.49 -6.78 26.02
N GLN A 97 18.24 -5.63 26.61
CA GLN A 97 19.16 -5.00 27.52
C GLN A 97 19.14 -5.81 28.81
N THR A 98 20.27 -6.48 29.07
CA THR A 98 20.68 -7.23 30.29
C THR A 98 20.15 -8.65 30.46
#